data_AF-A0A9D9KZA0-F1
#
_entry.id   AF-A0A9D9KZA0-F1
#
_cell.length_a   1.000
_cell.length_b   1.000
_cell.length_c   1.000
_cell.angle_alpha   90.00
_cell.angle_beta   90.00
_cell.angle_gamma   90.00
#
_symmetry.space_group_name_H-M   'P 1'
#
loop_
_entity.id
_entity.type
_entity.pdbx_description
1 polymer ?
#
loop_
_entity_poly.entity_id
_entity_poly.type
_entity_poly.pdbx_seq_one_letter_code
_entity_poly.pdbx_strand_id
1 'polypeptide(L)'
;MKKASVFCTPSIALEYAHLDEIKAFDTDLIEMETSSFILMTELFELPGIALLVVSDNSASGAALVGRTEEQQEKYDRGRNVVLPEMILTLAAE
;
A
#
# COMPACT_ATOMS: atom_id res chain seq x y z
N MET A 1 -6.17 -10.50 8.43
CA MET A 1 -5.23 -9.47 7.93
C MET A 1 -3.89 -10.12 7.60
N LYS A 2 -3.33 -9.86 6.41
CA LYS A 2 -1.95 -10.25 6.09
C LYS A 2 -1.03 -9.08 6.46
N LYS A 3 -0.03 -9.31 7.31
CA LYS A 3 1.06 -8.33 7.49
C LYS A 3 1.90 -8.31 6.21
N ALA A 4 2.24 -7.13 5.74
CA ALA A 4 2.99 -6.94 4.51
C ALA A 4 4.30 -6.18 4.80
N SER A 5 5.38 -6.57 4.12
CA SER A 5 6.56 -5.71 4.01
C SER A 5 6.28 -4.59 3.00
N VAL A 6 6.75 -3.39 3.30
CA VAL A 6 6.43 -2.19 2.53
C VAL A 6 7.72 -1.42 2.24
N PHE A 7 7.97 -1.13 0.96
CA PHE A 7 9.05 -0.26 0.54
C PHE A 7 8.49 1.14 0.34
N CYS A 8 8.95 2.08 1.17
CA CYS A 8 8.51 3.47 1.13
C CYS A 8 9.45 4.29 0.24
N THR A 9 8.98 4.74 -0.92
CA THR A 9 9.74 5.56 -1.86
C THR A 9 9.40 7.05 -1.72
N PRO A 10 10.36 7.98 -1.86
CA PRO A 10 10.07 9.40 -1.77
C PRO A 10 9.35 9.96 -3.00
N SER A 11 9.30 9.22 -4.11
CA SER A 11 8.72 9.68 -5.37
C SER A 11 8.33 8.53 -6.27
N ILE A 12 7.15 8.65 -6.87
CA ILE A 12 6.70 7.75 -7.94
C ILE A 12 7.65 7.73 -9.14
N ALA A 13 8.29 8.85 -9.48
CA ALA A 13 9.25 8.88 -10.59
C ALA A 13 10.50 8.05 -10.28
N LEU A 14 10.98 8.10 -9.04
CA LEU A 14 12.11 7.30 -8.58
C LEU A 14 11.74 5.82 -8.42
N GLU A 15 10.50 5.53 -8.01
CA GLU A 15 9.98 4.17 -8.00
C GLU A 15 10.12 3.51 -9.37
N TYR A 16 9.61 4.15 -10.43
CA TYR A 16 9.71 3.59 -11.78
C TYR A 16 11.15 3.56 -12.31
N ALA A 17 11.97 4.57 -11.98
CA ALA A 17 13.37 4.62 -12.41
C ALA A 17 14.22 3.49 -11.79
N HIS A 18 13.88 3.04 -10.58
CA HIS A 18 14.63 2.03 -9.81
C HIS A 18 13.79 0.78 -9.50
N LEU A 19 12.73 0.51 -10.27
CA LEU A 19 11.76 -0.53 -9.94
C LEU A 19 12.39 -1.92 -9.82
N ASP A 20 13.36 -2.24 -10.66
CA ASP A 20 14.06 -3.53 -10.62
C ASP A 20 14.95 -3.66 -9.37
N GLU A 21 15.56 -2.57 -8.92
CA GLU A 21 16.31 -2.52 -7.66
C GLU A 21 15.36 -2.69 -6.47
N ILE A 22 14.20 -2.02 -6.50
CA ILE A 22 13.17 -2.11 -5.46
C ILE A 22 12.62 -3.54 -5.35
N LYS A 23 12.37 -4.21 -6.47
CA LYS A 23 11.94 -5.62 -6.50
C LYS A 23 12.95 -6.57 -5.86
N ALA A 24 14.25 -6.26 -5.93
CA ALA A 24 15.29 -7.09 -5.32
C ALA A 24 15.26 -7.11 -3.79
N PHE A 25 14.55 -6.17 -3.15
CA PHE A 25 14.35 -6.16 -1.70
C PHE A 25 13.26 -7.14 -1.20
N ASP A 26 12.57 -7.86 -2.11
CA ASP A 26 11.53 -8.85 -1.76
C ASP A 26 10.41 -8.27 -0.88
N THR A 27 9.98 -7.04 -1.22
CA THR A 27 8.86 -6.35 -0.55
C THR A 27 7.51 -6.78 -1.11
N ASP A 28 6.47 -6.86 -0.27
CA ASP A 28 5.11 -7.13 -0.74
C ASP A 28 4.50 -5.91 -1.46
N LEU A 29 4.81 -4.70 -0.99
CA LEU A 29 4.18 -3.45 -1.43
C LEU A 29 5.19 -2.32 -1.64
N ILE A 30 4.82 -1.35 -2.47
CA ILE A 30 5.51 -0.08 -2.66
C ILE A 30 4.50 1.06 -2.46
N GLU A 31 4.87 2.08 -1.68
CA GLU A 31 4.06 3.26 -1.37
C GLU A 31 4.97 4.42 -0.90
N MET A 32 4.42 5.54 -0.42
CA MET A 32 5.21 6.78 -0.26
C MET A 32 5.16 7.43 1.15
N GLU A 33 4.40 6.88 2.11
CA GLU A 33 4.12 7.57 3.37
C GLU A 33 4.45 6.77 4.63
N THR A 34 4.44 5.44 4.55
CA THR A 34 4.39 4.55 5.72
C THR A 34 5.67 4.67 6.58
N SER A 35 6.83 4.86 5.97
CA SER A 35 8.09 5.05 6.72
C SER A 35 8.03 6.26 7.66
N SER A 36 7.54 7.41 7.15
CA SER A 36 7.40 8.63 7.95
C SER A 36 6.29 8.49 8.99
N PHE A 37 5.18 7.85 8.63
CA PHE A 37 4.08 7.57 9.55
C PHE A 37 4.54 6.74 10.75
N ILE A 38 5.21 5.61 10.50
CA ILE A 38 5.69 4.72 11.56
C ILE A 38 6.70 5.44 12.46
N LEU A 39 7.66 6.16 11.87
CA LEU A 39 8.61 6.96 12.65
C LEU A 39 7.90 7.95 13.59
N MET A 40 6.88 8.66 13.11
CA MET A 40 6.13 9.60 13.96
C MET A 40 5.35 8.86 15.06
N THR A 41 4.71 7.73 14.75
CA THR A 41 3.96 6.95 15.76
C THR A 41 4.87 6.46 16.88
N GLU A 42 6.09 6.04 16.55
CA GLU A 42 7.10 5.64 17.52
C GLU A 42 7.61 6.83 18.35
N LEU A 43 7.93 7.96 17.70
CA LEU A 43 8.42 9.17 18.38
C LEU A 43 7.42 9.77 19.36
N PHE A 44 6.13 9.73 19.03
CA PHE A 44 5.08 10.27 19.89
C PHE A 44 4.44 9.22 20.81
N GLU A 45 4.92 7.98 20.78
CA GLU A 45 4.37 6.86 21.56
C GLU A 45 2.85 6.67 21.34
N LEU A 46 2.38 6.90 20.11
CA LEU A 46 0.98 6.76 19.73
C LEU A 46 0.77 5.45 18.96
N PRO A 47 -0.27 4.65 19.27
CA PRO A 47 -0.59 3.48 18.48
C PRO A 47 -1.00 3.92 17.07
N GLY A 48 -0.37 3.32 16.06
CA GLY A 48 -0.65 3.61 14.66
C GLY A 48 -0.57 2.35 13.80
N ILE A 49 -1.43 2.31 12.77
CA ILE A 49 -1.44 1.25 11.77
C ILE A 49 -1.67 1.85 10.39
N ALA A 50 -0.91 1.38 9.40
CA ALA A 50 -1.14 1.68 7.99
C ALA A 50 -1.98 0.56 7.36
N LEU A 51 -3.13 0.92 6.80
CA LEU A 51 -3.99 0.01 6.04
C LEU A 51 -3.89 0.37 4.55
N LEU A 52 -3.36 -0.57 3.76
CA LEU A 52 -3.06 -0.35 2.34
C LEU A 52 -3.94 -1.25 1.47
N VAL A 53 -4.41 -0.71 0.34
CA VAL A 53 -5.12 -1.46 -0.70
C VAL A 53 -4.27 -1.45 -1.96
N VAL A 54 -3.96 -2.64 -2.47
CA VAL A 54 -3.18 -2.80 -3.69
C VAL A 54 -3.94 -2.19 -4.88
N SER A 55 -3.37 -1.13 -5.45
CA SER A 55 -3.93 -0.40 -6.58
C SER A 55 -3.56 -1.02 -7.93
N ASP A 56 -2.37 -1.57 -8.03
CA ASP A 56 -1.80 -2.07 -9.27
C ASP A 56 -0.64 -3.02 -8.97
N ASN A 57 -0.08 -3.62 -10.03
CA ASN A 57 0.97 -4.61 -9.90
C ASN A 57 2.16 -4.24 -10.80
N SER A 58 3.19 -3.66 -10.20
CA SER A 58 4.42 -3.25 -10.89
C SER A 58 5.22 -4.44 -11.45
N ALA A 59 4.88 -5.69 -11.10
CA ALA A 59 5.46 -6.89 -11.71
C ALA A 59 4.77 -7.30 -13.02
N SER A 60 3.54 -6.86 -13.29
CA SER A 60 2.81 -7.22 -14.53
C SER A 60 3.08 -6.26 -15.70
N GLY A 61 3.80 -5.15 -15.47
CA GLY A 61 4.05 -4.11 -16.48
C GLY A 61 2.85 -3.23 -16.81
N ALA A 62 1.66 -3.52 -16.25
CA ALA A 62 0.45 -2.72 -16.36
C ALA A 62 0.35 -1.77 -15.16
N ALA A 63 1.26 -0.81 -15.09
CA ALA A 63 1.37 0.11 -13.98
C ALA A 63 0.57 1.40 -14.25
N LEU A 64 -0.24 1.82 -13.28
CA LEU A 64 -1.13 3.01 -13.27
C LEU A 64 -2.17 3.22 -14.39
N VAL A 65 -1.94 2.75 -15.63
CA VAL A 65 -2.78 3.05 -16.80
C VAL A 65 -3.22 1.74 -17.46
N GLY A 66 -4.53 1.58 -17.69
CA GLY A 66 -5.06 0.40 -18.37
C GLY A 66 -5.71 -0.65 -17.48
N ARG A 67 -6.24 -0.26 -16.31
CA ARG A 67 -7.11 -1.17 -15.54
C ARG A 67 -8.32 -1.58 -16.40
N THR A 68 -8.64 -2.87 -16.38
CA THR A 68 -9.93 -3.35 -16.87
C THR A 68 -11.04 -2.94 -15.88
N GLU A 69 -12.29 -2.97 -16.33
CA GLU A 69 -13.44 -2.75 -15.44
C GLU A 69 -13.42 -3.69 -14.23
N GLU A 70 -13.09 -4.98 -14.45
CA GLU A 70 -12.96 -5.96 -13.36
C GLU A 70 -11.87 -5.59 -12.34
N GLN A 71 -10.72 -5.09 -12.80
CA GLN A 71 -9.65 -4.65 -11.91
C GLN A 71 -10.05 -3.40 -11.12
N GLN A 72 -10.77 -2.48 -11.77
CA GLN A 72 -11.29 -1.28 -11.13
C GLN A 72 -12.34 -1.64 -10.07
N GLU A 73 -13.29 -2.53 -10.37
CA GLU A 73 -14.29 -3.02 -9.41
C GLU A 73 -13.64 -3.70 -8.20
N LYS A 74 -12.60 -4.50 -8.40
CA LYS A 74 -11.86 -5.13 -7.28
C LYS A 74 -11.19 -4.09 -6.39
N TYR A 75 -10.54 -3.09 -6.99
CA TYR A 75 -9.92 -2.00 -6.26
C TYR A 75 -10.97 -1.18 -5.48
N ASP A 76 -12.09 -0.83 -6.13
CA ASP A 76 -13.17 -0.05 -5.52
C ASP A 76 -13.85 -0.82 -4.39
N ARG A 77 -14.06 -2.12 -4.53
CA ARG A 77 -14.54 -2.97 -3.43
C ARG A 77 -13.56 -2.99 -2.26
N GLY A 78 -12.26 -3.12 -2.54
CA GLY A 78 -11.22 -3.06 -1.51
C GLY A 78 -11.26 -1.75 -0.72
N ARG A 79 -11.36 -0.63 -1.44
CA ARG A 79 -11.37 0.71 -0.87
C ARG A 79 -12.67 1.10 -0.16
N ASN A 80 -13.82 0.77 -0.74
CA ASN A 80 -15.12 1.29 -0.29
C ASN A 80 -15.88 0.33 0.63
N VAL A 81 -15.51 -0.94 0.67
CA VAL A 81 -16.17 -1.97 1.49
C VAL A 81 -15.18 -2.57 2.48
N VAL A 82 -14.13 -3.22 1.97
CA VAL A 82 -13.22 -4.01 2.81
C VAL A 82 -12.46 -3.15 3.81
N LEU A 83 -11.84 -2.05 3.36
CA LEU A 83 -11.06 -1.19 4.25
C LEU A 83 -11.93 -0.51 5.34
N PRO A 84 -13.11 0.06 5.03
CA PRO A 84 -14.01 0.56 6.06
C PRO A 84 -14.48 -0.52 7.05
N GLU A 85 -14.85 -1.71 6.58
CA GLU A 85 -15.22 -2.83 7.45
C GLU A 85 -14.06 -3.23 8.38
N MET A 86 -12.83 -3.22 7.88
CA MET A 86 -11.64 -3.47 8.70
C MET A 86 -11.46 -2.42 9.80
N ILE A 87 -11.64 -1.14 9.48
CA ILE A 87 -11.57 -0.06 10.47
C ILE A 87 -12.63 -0.25 11.55
N LEU A 88 -13.88 -0.52 11.15
CA LEU A 88 -14.98 -0.75 12.10
C LEU A 88 -14.73 -1.97 13.00
N THR A 89 -14.14 -3.03 12.44
CA THR A 89 -13.76 -4.21 13.21
C THR A 89 -12.68 -3.88 14.23
N LEU A 90 -11.62 -3.18 13.82
CA LEU A 90 -10.52 -2.78 14.70
C LEU A 90 -10.96 -1.77 15.78
N ALA A 91 -11.95 -0.92 15.50
CA ALA A 91 -12.47 0.05 16.46
C ALA A 91 -13.43 -0.58 17.49
N ALA A 92 -13.93 -1.78 17.24
CA ALA A 92 -14.81 -2.52 18.14
C ALA A 92 -14.04 -3.46 19.09
N GLU A 93 -12.74 -3.67 18.85
CA GLU A 93 -11.80 -4.36 19.76
C GLU A 93 -11.28 -3.41 20.86
#